data_AF-A0A7V1KMU4-F1
#
_entry.id   AF-A0A7V1KMU4-F1
#
_cell.length_a   1.000
_cell.length_b   1.000
_cell.length_c   1.000
_cell.angle_alpha   90.00
_cell.angle_beta   90.00
_cell.angle_gamma   90.00
#
_symmetry.space_group_name_H-M   'P 1'
#
loop_
_entity.id
_entity.type
_entity.pdbx_description
1 polymer ?
#
loop_
_entity_poly.entity_id
_entity_poly.type
_entity_poly.pdbx_seq_one_letter_code
_entity_poly.pdbx_strand_id
1 'polypeptide(L)'
;IGVDTAINTVVWALNRIRDTALAHGRAFLVEVMGRQSGYIALMGGLAGGAEVIVVPEVPLSWEEIVARVEEGYRKGKRHSIVVVAEGVRERLGSTSELAQAIQEATGLEVRLTVLGHLQRGGSPTAFDRLLACQLGARAAEDVANGKFGHLVAWQRGELVAVPLAQVKRKHPAIDLSLYRLAHSLAT
;
A
#
# COMPACT_ATOMS: atom_id res chain seq x y z
N ILE A 1 -4.94 -1.19 -14.01
CA ILE A 1 -6.38 -0.96 -13.76
C ILE A 1 -6.74 -1.67 -12.46
N GLY A 2 -7.39 -0.98 -11.53
CA GLY A 2 -7.84 -1.49 -10.23
C GLY A 2 -6.98 -1.03 -9.04
N VAL A 3 -5.85 -0.37 -9.29
CA VAL A 3 -4.91 0.04 -8.23
C VAL A 3 -5.45 1.21 -7.42
N ASP A 4 -6.10 2.17 -8.06
CA ASP A 4 -6.71 3.31 -7.37
C ASP A 4 -7.87 2.84 -6.49
N THR A 5 -8.67 1.90 -6.99
CA THR A 5 -9.73 1.25 -6.23
C THR A 5 -9.18 0.52 -5.01
N ALA A 6 -8.11 -0.27 -5.16
CA ALA A 6 -7.47 -0.97 -4.05
C ALA A 6 -6.92 0.00 -2.98
N ILE A 7 -6.27 1.09 -3.40
CA ILE A 7 -5.79 2.15 -2.50
C ILE A 7 -6.94 2.78 -1.72
N ASN A 8 -8.05 3.10 -2.39
CA ASN A 8 -9.24 3.67 -1.73
C ASN A 8 -9.85 2.70 -0.71
N THR A 9 -9.82 1.38 -0.97
CA THR A 9 -10.23 0.37 0.00
C THR A 9 -9.32 0.35 1.24
N VAL A 10 -8.00 0.49 1.05
CA VAL A 10 -7.05 0.61 2.17
C VAL A 10 -7.34 1.87 2.99
N VAL A 11 -7.43 3.04 2.34
CA VAL A 11 -7.72 4.31 3.01
C VAL A 11 -9.05 4.25 3.78
N TRP A 12 -10.08 3.66 3.18
CA TRP A 12 -11.37 3.44 3.85
C TRP A 12 -11.22 2.59 5.12
N ALA A 13 -10.46 1.49 5.06
CA ALA A 13 -10.25 0.63 6.21
C ALA A 13 -9.47 1.34 7.33
N LEU A 14 -8.40 2.07 6.96
CA LEU A 14 -7.59 2.83 7.93
C LEU A 14 -8.42 3.91 8.64
N ASN A 15 -9.30 4.61 7.92
CA ASN A 15 -10.19 5.60 8.53
C ASN A 15 -11.15 4.96 9.55
N ARG A 16 -11.77 3.81 9.23
CA ARG A 16 -12.64 3.13 10.19
C ARG A 16 -11.89 2.62 11.41
N ILE A 17 -10.67 2.12 11.21
CA ILE A 17 -9.81 1.69 12.31
C ILE A 17 -9.49 2.88 13.21
N ARG A 18 -9.12 4.03 12.62
CA ARG A 18 -8.81 5.26 13.36
C ARG A 18 -9.98 5.72 14.24
N ASP A 19 -11.20 5.69 13.74
CA ASP A 19 -12.39 6.07 14.51
C ASP A 19 -12.54 5.24 15.80
N THR A 20 -12.15 3.96 15.76
CA THR A 20 -12.15 3.07 16.93
C THR A 20 -10.90 3.19 17.80
N ALA A 21 -9.81 3.72 17.25
CA ALA A 21 -8.51 3.80 17.89
C ALA A 21 -8.43 4.89 18.97
N LEU A 22 -9.20 5.97 18.81
CA LEU A 22 -9.20 7.13 19.71
C LEU A 22 -9.65 6.79 21.15
N ALA A 23 -10.32 5.66 21.36
CA ALA A 23 -10.91 5.30 22.64
C ALA A 23 -9.94 4.58 23.62
N HIS A 24 -8.86 3.93 23.16
CA HIS A 24 -8.19 2.90 24.00
C HIS A 24 -6.65 2.77 23.94
N GLY A 25 -5.87 3.69 23.37
CA GLY A 25 -4.40 3.57 23.50
C GLY A 25 -3.81 2.35 22.76
N ARG A 26 -4.25 2.10 21.52
CA ARG A 26 -4.00 0.84 20.78
C ARG A 26 -3.11 1.03 19.57
N ALA A 27 -2.30 0.02 19.26
CA ALA A 27 -1.61 -0.09 17.99
C ALA A 27 -2.38 -1.01 17.04
N PHE A 28 -2.53 -0.59 15.78
CA PHE A 28 -3.23 -1.34 14.75
C PHE A 28 -2.25 -1.72 13.65
N LEU A 29 -2.14 -3.01 13.38
CA LEU A 29 -1.42 -3.52 12.23
C LEU A 29 -2.41 -3.86 11.13
N VAL A 30 -2.18 -3.34 9.94
CA VAL A 30 -3.05 -3.52 8.78
C VAL A 30 -2.24 -4.12 7.65
N GLU A 31 -2.51 -5.39 7.36
CA GLU A 31 -1.88 -6.10 6.25
C GLU A 31 -2.65 -5.84 4.95
N VAL A 32 -1.90 -5.39 3.94
CA VAL A 32 -2.42 -5.03 2.62
C VAL A 32 -1.78 -5.89 1.54
N MET A 33 -2.51 -6.07 0.44
CA MET A 33 -2.04 -6.82 -0.71
C MET A 33 -1.02 -5.99 -1.50
N GLY A 34 -0.26 -6.66 -2.36
CA GLY A 34 0.76 -6.02 -3.20
C GLY A 34 1.77 -7.00 -3.78
N ARG A 35 1.71 -8.26 -3.35
CA ARG A 35 2.67 -9.31 -3.66
C ARG A 35 4.07 -8.78 -3.38
N GLN A 36 4.93 -8.68 -4.39
CA GLN A 36 6.31 -8.20 -4.25
C GLN A 36 6.45 -6.67 -4.36
N SER A 37 5.35 -5.91 -4.44
CA SER A 37 5.38 -4.45 -4.48
C SER A 37 4.70 -3.82 -3.28
N GLY A 38 5.36 -2.85 -2.66
CA GLY A 38 4.84 -2.03 -1.58
C GLY A 38 3.98 -0.85 -2.03
N TYR A 39 3.65 -0.73 -3.33
CA TYR A 39 2.95 0.46 -3.85
C TYR A 39 1.60 0.72 -3.17
N ILE A 40 0.78 -0.32 -2.96
CA ILE A 40 -0.51 -0.18 -2.27
C ILE A 40 -0.31 0.23 -0.80
N ALA A 41 0.65 -0.39 -0.11
CA ALA A 41 0.99 -0.05 1.27
C ALA A 41 1.48 1.40 1.41
N LEU A 42 2.36 1.84 0.52
CA LEU A 42 2.87 3.20 0.52
C LEU A 42 1.77 4.22 0.25
N MET A 43 1.05 4.07 -0.86
CA MET A 43 0.05 5.05 -1.27
C MET A 43 -1.14 5.06 -0.31
N GLY A 44 -1.67 3.88 0.04
CA GLY A 44 -2.79 3.74 0.97
C GLY A 44 -2.42 4.12 2.40
N GLY A 45 -1.21 3.76 2.86
CA GLY A 45 -0.69 4.14 4.16
C GLY A 45 -0.47 5.65 4.27
N LEU A 46 0.17 6.28 3.29
CA LEU A 46 0.37 7.73 3.27
C LEU A 46 -0.97 8.48 3.26
N ALA A 47 -1.86 8.15 2.32
CA ALA A 47 -3.17 8.80 2.21
C ALA A 47 -4.06 8.53 3.42
N GLY A 48 -3.92 7.36 4.04
CA GLY A 48 -4.63 6.98 5.25
C GLY A 48 -3.97 7.47 6.54
N GLY A 49 -2.82 8.17 6.49
CA GLY A 49 -2.09 8.67 7.66
C GLY A 49 -1.56 7.57 8.58
N ALA A 50 -0.96 6.54 7.99
CA ALA A 50 -0.24 5.50 8.72
C ALA A 50 1.05 6.06 9.34
N GLU A 51 1.35 5.60 10.54
CA GLU A 51 2.56 5.97 11.29
C GLU A 51 3.81 5.29 10.71
N VAL A 52 3.66 3.99 10.44
CA VAL A 52 4.74 3.16 9.93
C VAL A 52 4.23 2.44 8.71
N ILE A 53 4.97 2.52 7.62
CA ILE A 53 4.70 1.79 6.39
C ILE A 53 5.85 0.83 6.13
N VAL A 54 5.54 -0.46 6.15
CA VAL A 54 6.50 -1.55 5.94
C VAL A 54 6.30 -2.13 4.55
N VAL A 55 7.32 -2.02 3.72
CA VAL A 55 7.29 -2.38 2.29
C VAL A 55 8.47 -3.29 1.94
N PRO A 56 8.36 -4.17 0.92
CA PRO A 56 9.47 -5.05 0.52
C PRO A 56 10.66 -4.28 -0.06
N GLU A 57 10.44 -3.09 -0.63
CA GLU A 57 11.49 -2.28 -1.26
C GLU A 57 12.42 -1.56 -0.27
N VAL A 58 11.99 -1.40 0.99
CA VAL A 58 12.78 -0.74 2.05
C VAL A 58 12.93 -1.73 3.20
N PRO A 59 14.12 -2.36 3.36
CA PRO A 59 14.32 -3.35 4.40
C PRO A 59 14.34 -2.67 5.77
N LEU A 60 13.30 -2.94 6.57
CA LEU A 60 13.25 -2.62 8.00
C LEU A 60 13.35 -3.90 8.82
N SER A 61 14.08 -3.87 9.92
CA SER A 61 14.07 -4.90 10.95
C SER A 61 12.85 -4.75 11.87
N TRP A 62 12.62 -5.76 12.70
CA TRP A 62 11.54 -5.73 13.69
C TRP A 62 11.78 -4.65 14.74
N GLU A 63 13.01 -4.54 15.20
CA GLU A 63 13.47 -3.56 16.17
C GLU A 63 13.25 -2.14 15.64
N GLU A 64 13.53 -1.89 14.37
CA GLU A 64 13.26 -0.59 13.74
C GLU A 64 11.77 -0.25 13.66
N ILE A 65 10.92 -1.26 13.39
CA ILE A 65 9.46 -1.06 13.35
C ILE A 65 8.93 -0.76 14.75
N VAL A 66 9.34 -1.55 15.75
CA VAL A 66 8.97 -1.35 17.16
C VAL A 66 9.41 0.03 17.65
N ALA A 67 10.66 0.42 17.40
CA ALA A 67 11.20 1.70 17.83
C ALA A 67 10.40 2.89 17.25
N ARG A 68 9.95 2.80 15.99
CA ARG A 68 9.10 3.83 15.37
C ARG A 68 7.73 3.92 16.03
N VAL A 69 7.12 2.78 16.37
CA VAL A 69 5.85 2.75 17.11
C VAL A 69 6.03 3.41 18.47
N GLU A 70 7.05 3.04 19.24
CA GLU A 70 7.36 3.62 20.55
C GLU A 70 7.61 5.12 20.49
N GLU A 71 8.32 5.59 19.45
CA GLU A 71 8.58 7.01 19.25
C GLU A 71 7.28 7.81 19.07
N GLY A 72 6.32 7.28 18.30
CA GLY A 72 5.01 7.90 18.14
C GLY A 72 4.29 8.09 19.48
N TYR A 73 4.29 7.08 20.33
CA TYR A 73 3.70 7.17 21.67
C TYR A 73 4.44 8.14 22.59
N ARG A 74 5.78 8.15 22.54
CA ARG A 74 6.61 9.10 23.30
C ARG A 74 6.32 10.56 22.93
N LYS A 75 5.93 10.80 21.67
CA LYS A 75 5.47 12.11 21.16
C LYS A 75 4.01 12.44 21.50
N GLY A 76 3.34 11.60 22.30
CA GLY A 76 1.98 11.86 22.79
C GLY A 76 0.86 11.34 21.89
N LYS A 77 1.17 10.50 20.89
CA LYS A 77 0.12 9.87 20.07
C LYS A 77 -0.69 8.89 20.90
N ARG A 78 -2.01 8.91 20.72
CA ARG A 78 -2.96 8.04 21.43
C ARG A 78 -3.21 6.71 20.74
N HIS A 79 -2.79 6.57 19.50
CA HIS A 79 -2.88 5.35 18.73
C HIS A 79 -1.77 5.34 17.68
N SER A 80 -1.46 4.15 17.17
CA SER A 80 -0.52 3.99 16.05
C SER A 80 -1.12 3.06 15.01
N ILE A 81 -0.94 3.41 13.73
CA ILE A 81 -1.37 2.59 12.59
C ILE A 81 -0.12 2.18 11.82
N VAL A 82 0.12 0.88 11.73
CA VAL A 82 1.22 0.27 10.99
C VAL A 82 0.63 -0.44 9.78
N VAL A 83 1.00 -0.02 8.57
CA VAL A 83 0.60 -0.67 7.32
C VAL A 83 1.72 -1.58 6.84
N VAL A 84 1.39 -2.85 6.59
CA VAL A 84 2.36 -3.88 6.21
C VAL A 84 1.97 -4.48 4.87
N ALA A 85 2.85 -4.38 3.88
CA ALA A 85 2.66 -5.08 2.60
C ALA A 85 2.87 -6.59 2.77
N GLU A 86 1.99 -7.43 2.19
CA GLU A 86 2.07 -8.89 2.28
C GLU A 86 3.42 -9.47 1.82
N GLY A 87 4.09 -8.82 0.86
CA GLY A 87 5.41 -9.22 0.34
C GLY A 87 6.55 -9.15 1.34
N VAL A 88 6.34 -8.48 2.46
CA VAL A 88 7.33 -8.41 3.55
C VAL A 88 7.49 -9.76 4.24
N ARG A 89 6.47 -10.64 4.15
CA ARG A 89 6.44 -11.94 4.83
C ARG A 89 7.63 -12.84 4.51
N GLU A 90 8.13 -12.80 3.27
CA GLU A 90 9.28 -13.62 2.85
C GLU A 90 10.57 -13.27 3.63
N ARG A 91 10.68 -12.03 4.12
CA ARG A 91 11.87 -11.52 4.82
C ARG A 91 11.69 -11.42 6.32
N LEU A 92 10.51 -11.00 6.78
CA LEU A 92 10.27 -10.71 8.20
C LEU A 92 9.44 -11.76 8.91
N GLY A 93 8.89 -12.76 8.23
CA GLY A 93 7.92 -13.68 8.84
C GLY A 93 6.50 -13.11 8.83
N SER A 94 5.61 -13.71 9.60
CA SER A 94 4.19 -13.37 9.56
C SER A 94 3.88 -12.04 10.26
N THR A 95 2.91 -11.29 9.74
CA THR A 95 2.43 -10.05 10.37
C THR A 95 1.85 -10.29 11.77
N SER A 96 1.38 -11.51 12.06
CA SER A 96 0.94 -11.92 13.39
C SER A 96 2.08 -11.97 14.41
N GLU A 97 3.23 -12.51 14.02
CA GLU A 97 4.39 -12.51 14.90
C GLU A 97 4.84 -11.04 15.12
N LEU A 98 4.80 -10.18 14.09
CA LEU A 98 5.14 -8.74 14.23
C LEU A 98 4.23 -8.03 15.22
N ALA A 99 2.93 -8.34 15.17
CA ALA A 99 1.98 -7.82 16.15
C ALA A 99 2.35 -8.26 17.57
N GLN A 100 2.77 -9.51 17.76
CA GLN A 100 3.19 -10.03 19.05
C GLN A 100 4.46 -9.33 19.57
N ALA A 101 5.49 -9.15 18.75
CA ALA A 101 6.69 -8.46 19.21
C ALA A 101 6.45 -6.99 19.56
N ILE A 102 5.59 -6.29 18.81
CA ILE A 102 5.20 -4.92 19.18
C ILE A 102 4.48 -4.94 20.53
N GLN A 103 3.58 -5.88 20.76
CA GLN A 103 2.86 -6.01 22.03
C GLN A 103 3.79 -6.31 23.20
N GLU A 104 4.75 -7.23 23.03
CA GLU A 104 5.73 -7.61 24.06
C GLU A 104 6.70 -6.47 24.39
N ALA A 105 7.17 -5.74 23.37
CA ALA A 105 8.11 -4.64 23.58
C ALA A 105 7.45 -3.39 24.19
N THR A 106 6.23 -3.06 23.75
CA THR A 106 5.58 -1.78 24.10
C THR A 106 4.56 -1.88 25.21
N GLY A 107 4.07 -3.09 25.53
CA GLY A 107 2.95 -3.32 26.44
C GLY A 107 1.59 -2.85 25.90
N LEU A 108 1.52 -2.37 24.65
CA LEU A 108 0.30 -1.90 24.02
C LEU A 108 -0.57 -3.06 23.56
N GLU A 109 -1.89 -2.90 23.63
CA GLU A 109 -2.80 -3.81 22.96
C GLU A 109 -2.67 -3.63 21.43
N VAL A 110 -2.22 -4.69 20.75
CA VAL A 110 -2.04 -4.69 19.29
C VAL A 110 -3.17 -5.43 18.60
N ARG A 111 -3.78 -4.80 17.59
CA ARG A 111 -4.86 -5.40 16.79
C ARG A 111 -4.41 -5.57 15.34
N LEU A 112 -4.34 -6.81 14.88
CA LEU A 112 -4.06 -7.15 13.48
C LEU A 112 -5.36 -7.22 12.67
N THR A 113 -5.37 -6.52 11.53
CA THR A 113 -6.41 -6.63 10.50
C THR A 113 -5.75 -7.02 9.18
N VAL A 114 -6.18 -8.14 8.59
CA VAL A 114 -5.75 -8.55 7.25
C VAL A 114 -6.86 -8.23 6.27
N LEU A 115 -6.65 -7.26 5.39
CA LEU A 115 -7.69 -6.85 4.44
C LEU A 115 -7.95 -7.94 3.38
N GLY A 116 -6.89 -8.62 2.94
CA GLY A 116 -6.96 -9.67 1.94
C GLY A 116 -7.78 -9.26 0.70
N HIS A 117 -8.71 -10.14 0.31
CA HIS A 117 -9.49 -10.03 -0.93
C HIS A 117 -10.44 -8.82 -0.99
N LEU A 118 -10.69 -8.12 0.12
CA LEU A 118 -11.46 -6.87 0.10
C LEU A 118 -10.87 -5.86 -0.89
N GLN A 119 -9.54 -5.86 -1.07
CA GLN A 119 -8.82 -4.97 -1.98
C GLN A 119 -9.02 -5.31 -3.47
N ARG A 120 -9.56 -6.49 -3.79
CA ARG A 120 -9.78 -6.95 -5.18
C ARG A 120 -11.22 -6.78 -5.65
N GLY A 121 -12.13 -6.48 -4.73
CA GLY A 121 -13.56 -6.30 -5.00
C GLY A 121 -14.02 -4.85 -4.81
N GLY A 122 -15.29 -4.61 -5.09
CA GLY A 122 -15.91 -3.29 -4.99
C GLY A 122 -16.11 -2.59 -6.33
N SER A 123 -16.87 -1.50 -6.30
CA SER A 123 -17.10 -0.68 -7.48
C SER A 123 -15.83 0.11 -7.82
N PRO A 124 -15.36 0.10 -9.08
CA PRO A 124 -14.16 0.85 -9.45
C PRO A 124 -14.38 2.35 -9.30
N THR A 125 -13.31 3.05 -8.92
CA THR A 125 -13.30 4.51 -8.81
C THR A 125 -13.44 5.18 -10.17
N ALA A 126 -13.72 6.49 -10.19
CA ALA A 126 -13.77 7.25 -11.43
C ALA A 126 -12.46 7.16 -12.22
N PHE A 127 -11.31 7.23 -11.53
CA PHE A 127 -10.01 7.13 -12.18
C PHE A 127 -9.82 5.77 -12.86
N ASP A 128 -10.04 4.66 -12.16
CA ASP A 128 -9.88 3.32 -12.74
C ASP A 128 -10.87 3.08 -13.89
N ARG A 129 -12.11 3.61 -13.82
CA ARG A 129 -13.09 3.53 -14.91
C ARG A 129 -12.63 4.29 -16.15
N LEU A 130 -12.25 5.56 -15.99
CA LEU A 130 -11.83 6.41 -17.10
C LEU A 130 -10.56 5.86 -17.76
N LEU A 131 -9.58 5.43 -16.94
CA LEU A 131 -8.37 4.81 -17.44
C LEU A 131 -8.66 3.51 -18.19
N ALA A 132 -9.57 2.67 -17.68
CA ALA A 132 -9.96 1.45 -18.38
C ALA A 132 -10.62 1.74 -19.74
N CYS A 133 -11.53 2.73 -19.80
CA CYS A 133 -12.14 3.16 -21.06
C CYS A 133 -11.09 3.66 -22.06
N GLN A 134 -10.17 4.51 -21.62
CA GLN A 134 -9.11 5.07 -22.44
C GLN A 134 -8.16 3.99 -22.98
N LEU A 135 -7.67 3.09 -22.12
CA LEU A 135 -6.81 1.98 -22.50
C LEU A 135 -7.52 1.03 -23.48
N GLY A 136 -8.78 0.69 -23.20
CA GLY A 136 -9.58 -0.19 -24.04
C GLY A 136 -9.86 0.40 -25.42
N ALA A 137 -10.27 1.67 -25.49
CA ALA A 137 -10.52 2.37 -26.74
C ALA A 137 -9.25 2.44 -27.61
N ARG A 138 -8.11 2.82 -27.01
CA ARG A 138 -6.83 2.88 -27.72
C ARG A 138 -6.37 1.50 -28.21
N ALA A 139 -6.54 0.46 -27.41
CA ALA A 139 -6.20 -0.89 -27.82
C ALA A 139 -7.06 -1.37 -29.01
N ALA A 140 -8.36 -1.06 -29.00
CA ALA A 140 -9.26 -1.37 -30.12
C ALA A 140 -8.87 -0.61 -31.40
N GLU A 141 -8.54 0.67 -31.29
CA GLU A 141 -8.06 1.49 -32.41
C GLU A 141 -6.73 0.97 -32.98
N ASP A 142 -5.79 0.59 -32.12
CA ASP A 142 -4.50 0.05 -32.56
C ASP A 142 -4.69 -1.26 -33.34
N VAL A 143 -5.56 -2.16 -32.85
CA VAL A 143 -5.92 -3.41 -33.55
C VAL A 143 -6.59 -3.13 -34.90
N ALA A 144 -7.54 -2.20 -34.97
CA ALA A 144 -8.21 -1.82 -36.21
C ALA A 144 -7.24 -1.27 -37.27
N ASN A 145 -6.17 -0.62 -36.82
CA ASN A 145 -5.10 -0.08 -37.67
C ASN A 145 -3.96 -1.09 -37.96
N GLY A 146 -4.13 -2.37 -37.60
CA GLY A 146 -3.12 -3.40 -37.83
C GLY A 146 -1.86 -3.26 -36.97
N LYS A 147 -1.91 -2.48 -35.88
CA LYS A 147 -0.79 -2.29 -34.95
C LYS A 147 -0.90 -3.33 -33.84
N PHE A 148 -0.02 -4.33 -33.88
CA PHE A 148 0.03 -5.44 -32.92
C PHE A 148 1.38 -5.51 -32.20
N GLY A 149 1.45 -6.33 -31.15
CA GLY A 149 2.71 -6.64 -30.47
C GLY A 149 3.14 -5.61 -29.42
N HIS A 150 2.23 -4.75 -28.96
CA HIS A 150 2.47 -3.79 -27.88
C HIS A 150 1.39 -3.84 -26.80
N LEU A 151 1.75 -3.34 -25.61
CA LEU A 151 0.88 -3.02 -24.50
C LEU A 151 0.51 -1.54 -24.59
N VAL A 152 -0.78 -1.21 -24.49
CA VAL A 152 -1.18 0.17 -24.20
C VAL A 152 -1.01 0.41 -22.70
N ALA A 153 -0.19 1.41 -22.34
CA ALA A 153 0.12 1.73 -20.96
C ALA A 153 -0.12 3.21 -20.68
N TRP A 154 -0.34 3.55 -19.40
CA TRP A 154 -0.36 4.92 -18.92
C TRP A 154 1.01 5.31 -18.37
N GLN A 155 1.64 6.33 -18.93
CA GLN A 155 2.93 6.83 -18.48
C GLN A 155 2.94 8.36 -18.50
N ARG A 156 3.29 8.98 -17.36
CA ARG A 156 3.44 10.45 -17.22
C ARG A 156 2.23 11.26 -17.71
N GLY A 157 1.02 10.74 -17.51
CA GLY A 157 -0.21 11.45 -17.91
C GLY A 157 -0.72 11.12 -19.31
N GLU A 158 -0.04 10.23 -20.04
CA GLU A 158 -0.36 9.93 -21.43
C GLU A 158 -0.49 8.43 -21.70
N LEU A 159 -1.25 8.09 -22.74
CA LEU A 159 -1.37 6.73 -23.26
C LEU A 159 -0.23 6.46 -24.25
N VAL A 160 0.57 5.45 -23.95
CA VAL A 160 1.74 5.07 -24.76
C VAL A 160 1.65 3.62 -25.20
N ALA A 161 2.16 3.34 -26.40
CA ALA A 161 2.34 1.98 -26.90
C ALA A 161 3.73 1.48 -26.50
N VAL A 162 3.79 0.42 -25.70
CA VAL A 162 5.03 -0.19 -25.23
C VAL A 162 5.20 -1.55 -25.91
N PRO A 163 6.23 -1.77 -26.75
CA PRO A 163 6.46 -3.06 -27.37
C PRO A 163 6.52 -4.17 -26.31
N LEU A 164 5.84 -5.30 -26.55
CA LEU A 164 5.75 -6.38 -25.55
C LEU A 164 7.13 -6.92 -25.15
N ALA A 165 8.10 -6.91 -26.07
CA ALA A 165 9.48 -7.29 -25.80
C ALA A 165 10.18 -6.39 -24.77
N GLN A 166 9.74 -5.15 -24.58
CA GLN A 166 10.29 -4.19 -23.62
C GLN A 166 9.57 -4.23 -22.27
N VAL A 167 8.43 -4.92 -22.15
CA VAL A 167 7.68 -5.04 -20.91
C VAL A 167 8.46 -5.92 -19.94
N LYS A 168 9.17 -5.28 -19.01
CA LYS A 168 9.92 -5.97 -17.96
C LYS A 168 8.95 -6.61 -16.96
N ARG A 169 9.27 -7.85 -16.52
CA ARG A 169 8.56 -8.53 -15.43
C ARG A 169 8.86 -7.96 -14.04
N LYS A 170 9.85 -7.06 -13.91
CA LYS A 170 10.22 -6.46 -12.62
C LYS A 170 9.17 -5.45 -12.19
N HIS A 171 8.79 -5.53 -10.91
CA HIS A 171 7.89 -4.58 -10.29
C HIS A 171 8.46 -3.16 -10.36
N PRO A 172 7.66 -2.16 -10.73
CA PRO A 172 8.11 -0.78 -10.70
C PRO A 172 8.51 -0.43 -9.26
N ALA A 173 9.68 0.22 -9.11
CA ALA A 173 10.12 0.71 -7.82
C ALA A 173 9.11 1.72 -7.28
N ILE A 174 8.82 1.64 -5.99
CA ILE A 174 8.07 2.70 -5.29
C ILE A 174 8.86 4.01 -5.34
N ASP A 175 8.15 5.13 -5.27
CA ASP A 175 8.78 6.44 -5.15
C ASP A 175 9.32 6.64 -3.72
N LEU A 176 10.65 6.58 -3.57
CA LEU A 176 11.32 6.78 -2.28
C LEU A 176 11.20 8.21 -1.75
N SER A 177 10.84 9.19 -2.58
CA SER A 177 10.51 10.54 -2.10
C SER A 177 9.18 10.52 -1.33
N LEU A 178 8.17 9.81 -1.83
CA LEU A 178 6.91 9.61 -1.13
C LEU A 178 7.07 8.77 0.14
N TYR A 179 7.94 7.76 0.12
CA TYR A 179 8.26 6.99 1.33
C TYR A 179 8.87 7.87 2.43
N ARG A 180 9.83 8.75 2.06
CA ARG A 180 10.42 9.71 3.00
C ARG A 180 9.41 10.75 3.48
N LEU A 181 8.54 11.22 2.59
CA LEU A 181 7.45 12.12 2.95
C LEU A 181 6.52 11.48 3.99
N ALA A 182 6.10 10.23 3.76
CA ALA A 182 5.26 9.50 4.72
C ALA A 182 5.90 9.42 6.10
N HIS A 183 7.21 9.13 6.17
CA HIS A 183 7.93 9.10 7.43
C HIS A 183 7.98 10.48 8.12
N SER A 184 8.18 11.56 7.36
CA SER A 184 8.24 12.94 7.92
C SER A 184 6.89 13.48 8.41
N LEU A 185 5.78 13.10 7.76
CA LEU A 185 4.43 13.49 8.17
C LEU A 185 3.92 12.65 9.35
N ALA A 186 4.49 11.47 9.52
CA ALA A 186 4.24 10.61 10.66
C ALA A 186 5.02 11.04 11.92
N THR A 187 5.81 12.11 11.94
CA THR A 187 6.48 12.58 13.19
C THR A 187 5.76 13.72 13.86
#